data_AF-A0AAU7SRZ3-F1
#
_entry.id   AF-A0AAU7SRZ3-F1
#
_cell.length_a   1.000
_cell.length_b   1.000
_cell.length_c   1.000
_cell.angle_alpha   90.00
_cell.angle_beta   90.00
_cell.angle_gamma   90.00
#
_symmetry.space_group_name_H-M   'P 1'
#
loop_
_entity.id
_entity.type
_entity.pdbx_description
1 polymer ?
#
loop_
_entity_poly.entity_id
_entity_poly.type
_entity_poly.pdbx_seq_one_letter_code
_entity_poly.pdbx_strand_id
1 'polypeptide(L)'
;MNSPARVPRPDQIAELTRGVDLPLAAIDDVYLHVIADGVVQAFEEIRQSATETVATGDETEVTALLEARLNRMIEEDQVWRQLVASVVRGKESLSFDGAHLEKRPDLSIHLTSRTRRFPLIAEAKIIDAARGEQLYCRQGLQRFLNGEYAWGGREALMIAYVRDGSTIETRLTPYLALPAQATNYAVESAPTSLGLGLYDASRTGHRRSFLYTHTPPPANDPGGIALWHLWVDASAAAAT
;
A
#
# COMPACT_ATOMS: atom_id res chain seq x y z
N MET A 1 -3.11 -12.83 28.73
CA MET A 1 -1.71 -12.85 28.30
C MET A 1 -1.32 -11.42 27.98
N ASN A 2 -0.46 -10.79 28.78
CA ASN A 2 0.04 -9.45 28.49
C ASN A 2 0.86 -9.53 27.19
N SER A 3 0.49 -8.74 26.18
CA SER A 3 1.39 -8.53 25.03
C SER A 3 2.73 -8.03 25.57
N PRO A 4 3.87 -8.58 25.12
CA PRO A 4 5.16 -8.10 25.56
C PRO A 4 5.26 -6.60 25.26
N ALA A 5 5.88 -5.85 26.18
CA ALA A 5 6.12 -4.42 26.00
C ALA A 5 6.83 -4.21 24.65
N ARG A 6 6.33 -3.27 23.86
CA ARG A 6 6.87 -2.92 22.54
C ARG A 6 8.14 -2.10 22.75
N VAL A 7 9.27 -2.79 22.83
CA VAL A 7 10.57 -2.16 23.07
C VAL A 7 11.24 -1.87 21.72
N PRO A 8 11.69 -0.63 21.46
CA PRO A 8 12.49 -0.31 20.28
C PRO A 8 13.71 -1.22 20.13
N ARG A 9 14.11 -1.52 18.89
CA ARG A 9 15.20 -2.45 18.57
C ARG A 9 16.25 -1.78 17.70
N PRO A 10 17.06 -0.87 18.27
CA PRO A 10 17.99 -0.04 17.52
C PRO A 10 19.01 -0.86 16.71
N ASP A 11 19.50 -1.99 17.23
CA ASP A 11 20.47 -2.82 16.51
C ASP A 11 19.89 -3.46 15.24
N GLN A 12 18.62 -3.89 15.28
CA GLN A 12 17.95 -4.45 14.11
C GLN A 12 17.68 -3.38 13.06
N ILE A 13 17.29 -2.18 13.51
CA ILE A 13 17.11 -1.03 12.61
C ILE A 13 18.44 -0.62 11.98
N ALA A 14 19.52 -0.55 12.76
CA ALA A 14 20.85 -0.23 12.26
C ALA A 14 21.35 -1.25 11.22
N GLU A 15 21.06 -2.54 11.40
CA GLU A 15 21.36 -3.57 10.39
C GLU A 15 20.52 -3.38 9.13
N LEU A 16 19.21 -3.18 9.28
CA LEU A 16 18.28 -3.00 8.15
C LEU A 16 18.67 -1.79 7.30
N THR A 17 19.09 -0.68 7.92
CA THR A 17 19.41 0.57 7.24
C THR A 17 20.89 0.73 6.88
N ARG A 18 21.75 -0.25 7.23
CA ARG A 18 23.19 -0.16 6.94
C ARG A 18 23.47 0.08 5.46
N GLY A 19 24.14 1.19 5.15
CA GLY A 19 24.49 1.56 3.77
C GLY A 19 23.28 1.89 2.89
N VAL A 20 22.18 2.36 3.49
CA VAL A 20 21.00 2.89 2.78
C VAL A 20 20.81 4.34 3.18
N ASP A 21 20.70 5.22 2.20
CA ASP A 21 20.27 6.59 2.43
C ASP A 21 18.74 6.61 2.58
N LEU A 22 18.27 7.15 3.70
CA LEU A 22 16.85 7.28 4.02
C LEU A 22 16.43 8.75 4.14
N PRO A 23 15.20 9.11 3.71
CA PRO A 23 14.27 8.26 2.97
C PRO A 23 14.84 7.87 1.59
N LEU A 24 14.41 6.74 1.05
CA LEU A 24 14.85 6.29 -0.28
C LEU A 24 14.53 7.34 -1.35
N ALA A 25 15.33 7.36 -2.42
CA ALA A 25 15.02 8.15 -3.62
C ALA A 25 13.59 7.84 -4.10
N ALA A 26 12.85 8.87 -4.52
CA ALA A 26 11.49 8.71 -5.01
C ALA A 26 11.44 7.70 -6.17
N ILE A 27 10.35 6.95 -6.27
CA ILE A 27 10.08 6.16 -7.47
C ILE A 27 9.54 7.11 -8.53
N ASP A 28 10.07 7.03 -9.75
CA ASP A 28 9.58 7.85 -10.86
C ASP A 28 8.09 7.56 -11.12
N ASP A 29 7.30 8.61 -11.32
CA ASP A 29 5.86 8.49 -11.56
C ASP A 29 5.56 7.58 -12.76
N VAL A 30 6.41 7.54 -13.79
CA VAL A 30 6.23 6.63 -14.93
C VAL A 30 6.26 5.18 -14.47
N TYR A 31 7.19 4.80 -13.60
CA TYR A 31 7.26 3.43 -13.08
C TYR A 31 6.09 3.13 -12.15
N LEU A 32 5.63 4.09 -11.35
CA LEU A 32 4.45 3.90 -10.49
C LEU A 32 3.18 3.69 -11.29
N HIS A 33 2.98 4.40 -12.41
CA HIS A 33 1.86 4.15 -13.32
C HIS A 33 1.93 2.74 -13.90
N VAL A 34 3.07 2.29 -14.42
CA VAL A 34 3.21 0.93 -14.95
C VAL A 34 2.95 -0.13 -13.87
N ILE A 35 3.41 0.12 -12.64
CA ILE A 35 3.13 -0.79 -11.51
C ILE A 35 1.63 -0.81 -11.18
N ALA A 36 0.98 0.35 -11.12
CA ALA A 36 -0.44 0.47 -10.84
C ALA A 36 -1.28 -0.23 -11.92
N ASP A 37 -0.97 0.00 -13.19
CA ASP A 37 -1.62 -0.65 -14.33
C ASP A 37 -1.47 -2.17 -14.27
N GLY A 38 -0.26 -2.67 -13.97
CA GLY A 38 -0.04 -4.10 -13.81
C GLY A 38 -0.80 -4.71 -12.63
N VAL A 39 -0.95 -3.98 -11.51
CA VAL A 39 -1.79 -4.40 -10.38
C VAL A 39 -3.27 -4.49 -10.77
N VAL A 40 -3.77 -3.50 -11.51
CA VAL A 40 -5.16 -3.48 -11.96
C VAL A 40 -5.41 -4.58 -12.98
N GLN A 41 -4.53 -4.74 -13.97
CA GLN A 41 -4.63 -5.81 -14.96
C GLN A 41 -4.63 -7.19 -14.28
N ALA A 42 -3.72 -7.43 -13.34
CA ALA A 42 -3.70 -8.67 -12.56
C ALA A 42 -5.03 -8.91 -11.84
N PHE A 43 -5.61 -7.84 -11.27
CA PHE A 43 -6.90 -7.92 -10.59
C PHE A 43 -8.05 -8.25 -11.55
N GLU A 44 -8.11 -7.63 -12.72
CA GLU A 44 -9.13 -7.92 -13.75
C GLU A 44 -9.06 -9.38 -14.19
N GLU A 45 -7.86 -9.93 -14.38
CA GLU A 45 -7.67 -11.31 -14.79
C GLU A 45 -8.14 -12.30 -13.69
N ILE A 46 -7.83 -12.05 -12.40
CA ILE A 46 -8.34 -12.90 -11.32
C ILE A 46 -9.84 -12.77 -11.13
N ARG A 47 -10.43 -11.59 -11.38
CA ARG A 47 -11.88 -11.39 -11.35
C ARG A 47 -12.59 -12.25 -12.38
N GLN A 48 -12.00 -12.40 -13.57
CA GLN A 48 -12.53 -13.25 -14.64
C GLN A 48 -12.35 -14.74 -14.34
N SER A 49 -11.22 -15.15 -13.75
CA SER A 49 -10.93 -16.58 -13.52
C SER A 49 -11.44 -17.13 -12.18
N ALA A 50 -11.62 -16.27 -11.17
CA ALA A 50 -11.97 -16.63 -9.80
C ALA A 50 -13.08 -15.71 -9.24
N THR A 51 -14.14 -15.52 -10.05
CA THR A 51 -15.22 -14.56 -9.79
C THR A 51 -15.87 -14.72 -8.41
N GLU A 52 -16.13 -15.95 -7.97
CA GLU A 52 -16.76 -16.20 -6.67
C GLU A 52 -15.87 -15.73 -5.51
N THR A 53 -14.59 -16.10 -5.51
CA THR A 53 -13.63 -15.69 -4.48
C THR A 53 -13.47 -14.17 -4.45
N VAL A 54 -13.41 -13.51 -5.61
CA VAL A 54 -13.31 -12.05 -5.67
C VAL A 54 -14.58 -11.39 -5.10
N ALA A 55 -15.76 -11.93 -5.41
CA ALA A 55 -17.03 -11.36 -4.98
C ALA A 55 -17.37 -11.60 -3.49
N THR A 56 -16.97 -12.74 -2.92
CA THR A 56 -17.42 -13.15 -1.58
C THR A 56 -16.31 -13.41 -0.58
N GLY A 57 -15.10 -13.72 -1.04
CA GLY A 57 -13.96 -14.06 -0.19
C GLY A 57 -13.53 -12.93 0.74
N ASP A 58 -12.72 -13.25 1.73
CA ASP A 58 -12.15 -12.22 2.60
C ASP A 58 -10.95 -11.50 1.96
N GLU A 59 -10.44 -10.47 2.64
CA GLU A 59 -9.27 -9.69 2.17
C GLU A 59 -8.05 -10.59 1.94
N THR A 60 -7.87 -11.64 2.74
CA THR A 60 -6.73 -12.56 2.64
C THR A 60 -6.83 -13.42 1.38
N GLU A 61 -8.01 -13.97 1.11
CA GLU A 61 -8.25 -14.82 -0.05
C GLU A 61 -8.06 -14.07 -1.37
N VAL A 62 -8.65 -12.87 -1.48
CA VAL A 62 -8.52 -12.04 -2.69
C VAL A 62 -7.08 -11.57 -2.89
N THR A 63 -6.40 -11.14 -1.82
CA THR A 63 -4.99 -10.72 -1.89
C THR A 63 -4.06 -11.87 -2.27
N ALA A 64 -4.34 -13.11 -1.82
CA ALA A 64 -3.54 -14.28 -2.20
C ALA A 64 -3.66 -14.60 -3.70
N LEU A 65 -4.85 -14.46 -4.28
CA LEU A 65 -5.03 -14.59 -5.73
C LEU A 65 -4.25 -13.51 -6.48
N LEU A 66 -4.32 -12.26 -6.01
CA LEU A 66 -3.60 -11.15 -6.61
C LEU A 66 -2.08 -11.34 -6.54
N GLU A 67 -1.53 -11.76 -5.40
CA GLU A 67 -0.12 -12.10 -5.24
C GLU A 67 0.32 -13.17 -6.25
N ALA A 68 -0.42 -14.28 -6.33
CA ALA A 68 -0.10 -15.38 -7.23
C ALA A 68 -0.10 -14.91 -8.69
N ARG A 69 -1.08 -14.08 -9.06
CA ARG A 69 -1.18 -13.54 -10.42
C ARG A 69 -0.03 -12.60 -10.75
N LEU A 70 0.30 -11.66 -9.86
CA LEU A 70 1.40 -10.72 -10.03
C LEU A 70 2.76 -11.41 -10.17
N ASN A 71 2.98 -12.50 -9.44
CA ASN A 71 4.21 -13.29 -9.60
C ASN A 71 4.21 -14.04 -10.94
N ARG A 72 3.08 -14.61 -11.37
CA ARG A 72 2.97 -15.25 -12.68
C ARG A 72 3.20 -14.27 -13.83
N MET A 73 2.79 -13.00 -13.69
CA MET A 73 3.12 -11.95 -14.67
C MET A 73 4.63 -11.73 -14.83
N ILE A 74 5.45 -12.03 -13.81
CA ILE A 74 6.92 -11.95 -13.94
C ILE A 74 7.40 -12.99 -14.97
N GLU A 75 6.71 -14.10 -15.14
CA GLU A 75 7.05 -15.15 -16.12
C GLU A 75 6.49 -14.86 -17.53
N GLU A 76 5.40 -14.10 -17.62
CA GLU A 76 4.64 -13.92 -18.86
C GLU A 76 4.83 -12.56 -19.52
N ASP A 77 5.02 -11.50 -18.73
CA ASP A 77 5.08 -10.12 -19.19
C ASP A 77 6.52 -9.57 -19.08
N GLN A 78 7.09 -9.21 -20.22
CA GLN A 78 8.45 -8.70 -20.31
C GLN A 78 8.63 -7.33 -19.64
N VAL A 79 7.64 -6.44 -19.73
CA VAL A 79 7.69 -5.11 -19.13
C VAL A 79 7.57 -5.24 -17.61
N TRP A 80 6.61 -6.05 -17.14
CA TRP A 80 6.44 -6.30 -15.72
C TRP A 80 7.69 -6.90 -15.07
N ARG A 81 8.30 -7.92 -15.71
CA ARG A 81 9.55 -8.55 -15.24
C ARG A 81 10.70 -7.54 -15.08
N GLN A 82 10.77 -6.52 -15.93
CA GLN A 82 11.84 -5.52 -15.83
C GLN A 82 11.69 -4.63 -14.59
N LEU A 83 10.46 -4.41 -14.12
CA LEU A 83 10.18 -3.55 -12.98
C LEU A 83 10.06 -4.33 -11.66
N VAL A 84 9.46 -5.51 -11.68
CA VAL A 84 9.11 -6.30 -10.49
C VAL A 84 9.87 -7.62 -10.46
N ALA A 85 10.64 -7.82 -9.39
CA ALA A 85 11.43 -9.02 -9.16
C ALA A 85 10.65 -10.12 -8.43
N SER A 86 9.74 -9.75 -7.53
CA SER A 86 8.85 -10.68 -6.80
C SER A 86 7.77 -9.90 -6.05
N VAL A 87 6.62 -10.52 -5.81
CA VAL A 87 5.60 -10.01 -4.88
C VAL A 87 5.42 -11.01 -3.75
N VAL A 88 5.37 -10.55 -2.50
CA VAL A 88 5.23 -11.42 -1.33
C VAL A 88 4.10 -10.94 -0.44
N ARG A 89 3.18 -11.83 -0.07
CA ARG A 89 2.09 -11.54 0.87
C ARG A 89 2.50 -11.79 2.32
N GLY A 90 2.14 -10.88 3.21
CA GLY A 90 2.25 -11.09 4.66
C GLY A 90 3.67 -11.30 5.19
N LYS A 91 4.69 -10.84 4.46
CA LYS A 91 6.07 -10.88 4.89
C LYS A 91 6.25 -9.97 6.11
N GLU A 92 6.85 -10.48 7.17
CA GLU A 92 7.12 -9.69 8.36
C GLU A 92 8.10 -8.55 8.07
N SER A 93 7.75 -7.39 8.58
CA SER A 93 8.52 -6.15 8.47
C SER A 93 8.62 -5.47 9.83
N LEU A 94 9.74 -4.77 10.03
CA LEU A 94 9.96 -3.93 11.20
C LEU A 94 9.21 -2.60 11.05
N SER A 95 8.64 -2.09 12.14
CA SER A 95 8.31 -0.66 12.24
C SER A 95 9.58 0.21 12.20
N PHE A 96 9.43 1.53 12.04
CA PHE A 96 10.54 2.48 11.92
C PHE A 96 11.58 2.43 13.06
N ASP A 97 11.16 2.02 14.26
CA ASP A 97 11.97 1.87 15.47
C ASP A 97 12.19 0.40 15.88
N GLY A 98 11.62 -0.53 15.12
CA GLY A 98 11.66 -1.97 15.38
C GLY A 98 10.84 -2.39 16.59
N ALA A 99 10.00 -1.53 17.17
CA ALA A 99 9.13 -1.90 18.30
C ALA A 99 8.08 -2.95 17.92
N HIS A 100 7.64 -2.94 16.65
CA HIS A 100 6.78 -3.97 16.06
C HIS A 100 7.57 -4.82 15.06
N LEU A 101 7.69 -6.12 15.36
CA LEU A 101 8.42 -7.10 14.53
C LEU A 101 7.53 -7.79 13.49
N GLU A 102 6.26 -7.98 13.81
CA GLU A 102 5.35 -8.85 13.07
C GLU A 102 4.34 -8.05 12.26
N LYS A 103 4.76 -6.88 11.74
CA LYS A 103 3.92 -6.08 10.85
C LYS A 103 3.93 -6.74 9.48
N ARG A 104 2.77 -7.20 9.04
CA ARG A 104 2.56 -7.99 7.83
C ARG A 104 1.72 -7.17 6.86
N PRO A 105 2.35 -6.31 6.02
CA PRO A 105 1.62 -5.65 4.95
C PRO A 105 0.99 -6.70 4.03
N ASP A 106 -0.15 -6.33 3.43
CA ASP A 106 -0.86 -7.25 2.55
C ASP A 106 0.01 -7.67 1.37
N LEU A 107 0.73 -6.74 0.71
CA LEU A 107 1.73 -7.07 -0.31
C LEU A 107 3.03 -6.29 -0.13
N SER A 108 4.14 -6.97 -0.39
CA SER A 108 5.48 -6.41 -0.56
C SER A 108 5.94 -6.62 -2.00
N ILE A 109 5.96 -5.55 -2.80
CA ILE A 109 6.40 -5.56 -4.20
C ILE A 109 7.89 -5.23 -4.23
N HIS A 110 8.72 -6.24 -4.51
CA HIS A 110 10.16 -6.06 -4.65
C HIS A 110 10.50 -5.62 -6.08
N LEU A 111 11.00 -4.40 -6.22
CA LEU A 111 11.38 -3.83 -7.51
C LEU A 111 12.78 -4.27 -7.94
N THR A 112 12.98 -4.51 -9.24
CA THR A 112 14.22 -5.08 -9.81
C THR A 112 15.43 -4.16 -9.62
N SER A 113 15.24 -2.84 -9.72
CA SER A 113 16.30 -1.83 -9.66
C SER A 113 16.37 -1.08 -8.32
N ARG A 114 15.90 -1.68 -7.22
CA ARG A 114 15.88 -1.04 -5.89
C ARG A 114 16.31 -2.01 -4.78
N THR A 115 16.63 -1.45 -3.60
CA THR A 115 16.98 -2.24 -2.42
C THR A 115 15.85 -3.18 -2.03
N ARG A 116 16.14 -4.49 -1.92
CA ARG A 116 15.14 -5.50 -1.53
C ARG A 116 14.68 -5.36 -0.07
N ARG A 117 15.42 -4.60 0.74
CA ARG A 117 15.14 -4.36 2.17
C ARG A 117 13.91 -3.49 2.41
N PHE A 118 13.55 -2.67 1.42
CA PHE A 118 12.42 -1.74 1.48
C PHE A 118 11.60 -1.87 0.19
N PRO A 119 10.74 -2.90 0.09
CA PRO A 119 9.84 -3.05 -1.04
C PRO A 119 8.81 -1.91 -1.11
N LEU A 120 8.20 -1.75 -2.28
CA LEU A 120 6.99 -0.95 -2.41
C LEU A 120 5.86 -1.70 -1.71
N ILE A 121 5.30 -1.10 -0.67
CA ILE A 121 4.26 -1.74 0.14
C ILE A 121 2.89 -1.42 -0.43
N ALA A 122 2.03 -2.44 -0.49
CA ALA A 122 0.60 -2.26 -0.69
C ALA A 122 -0.17 -2.80 0.51
N GLU A 123 -1.17 -2.05 0.96
CA GLU A 123 -2.20 -2.53 1.89
C GLU A 123 -3.53 -2.61 1.14
N ALA A 124 -4.28 -3.69 1.36
CA ALA A 124 -5.54 -3.96 0.69
C ALA A 124 -6.70 -3.96 1.69
N LYS A 125 -7.86 -3.45 1.27
CA LYS A 125 -9.08 -3.46 2.09
C LYS A 125 -10.30 -3.72 1.21
N ILE A 126 -11.27 -4.45 1.73
CA ILE A 126 -12.59 -4.57 1.08
C ILE A 126 -13.40 -3.31 1.39
N ILE A 127 -14.05 -2.77 0.36
CA ILE A 127 -15.09 -1.75 0.48
C ILE A 127 -16.43 -2.38 0.10
N ASP A 128 -17.36 -2.37 1.04
CA ASP A 128 -18.72 -2.85 0.87
C ASP A 128 -19.68 -2.06 1.78
N ALA A 129 -20.96 -2.45 1.79
CA ALA A 129 -21.98 -1.79 2.60
C ALA A 129 -21.67 -1.73 4.12
N ALA A 130 -20.80 -2.62 4.64
CA ALA A 130 -20.39 -2.66 6.04
C ALA A 130 -19.00 -2.06 6.28
N ARG A 131 -18.10 -2.09 5.28
CA ARG A 131 -16.71 -1.64 5.37
C ARG A 131 -16.50 -0.45 4.43
N GLY A 132 -16.36 0.74 5.01
CA GLY A 132 -16.15 1.97 4.24
C GLY A 132 -14.78 2.62 4.43
N GLU A 133 -14.67 3.85 3.94
CA GLU A 133 -13.49 4.71 3.96
C GLU A 133 -12.90 4.96 5.35
N GLN A 134 -13.72 4.97 6.41
CA GLN A 134 -13.22 5.06 7.77
C GLN A 134 -12.34 3.85 8.14
N LEU A 135 -12.75 2.63 7.77
CA LEU A 135 -11.97 1.43 8.04
C LEU A 135 -10.73 1.40 7.14
N TYR A 136 -10.90 1.75 5.87
CA TYR A 136 -9.83 1.90 4.88
C TYR A 136 -8.70 2.81 5.40
N CYS A 137 -9.04 4.00 5.89
CA CYS A 137 -8.05 4.95 6.39
C CYS A 137 -7.50 4.55 7.77
N ARG A 138 -8.37 4.17 8.73
CA ARG A 138 -7.94 3.87 10.10
C ARG A 138 -7.10 2.60 10.19
N GLN A 139 -7.44 1.57 9.43
CA GLN A 139 -6.78 0.27 9.50
C GLN A 139 -5.75 0.03 8.40
N GLY A 140 -5.78 0.80 7.31
CA GLY A 140 -4.76 0.76 6.26
C GLY A 140 -3.88 2.01 6.27
N LEU A 141 -4.42 3.14 5.82
CA LEU A 141 -3.67 4.40 5.62
C LEU A 141 -2.82 4.81 6.84
N GLN A 142 -3.40 4.76 8.04
CA GLN A 142 -2.75 5.17 9.29
C GLN A 142 -1.39 4.45 9.52
N ARG A 143 -1.26 3.20 9.07
CA ARG A 143 -0.04 2.38 9.26
C ARG A 143 1.17 2.93 8.50
N PHE A 144 0.93 3.69 7.44
CA PHE A 144 2.00 4.38 6.71
C PHE A 144 2.47 5.65 7.45
N LEU A 145 1.54 6.34 8.13
CA LEU A 145 1.82 7.61 8.79
C LEU A 145 2.57 7.44 10.11
N ASN A 146 2.26 6.36 10.83
CA ASN A 146 2.87 6.05 12.13
C ASN A 146 4.17 5.23 12.01
N GLY A 147 4.62 4.93 10.78
CA GLY A 147 5.86 4.22 10.53
C GLY A 147 5.80 2.71 10.76
N GLU A 148 4.60 2.12 10.76
CA GLU A 148 4.46 0.66 10.76
C GLU A 148 4.78 0.07 9.38
N TYR A 149 4.41 0.76 8.30
CA TYR A 149 4.64 0.33 6.92
C TYR A 149 5.35 1.39 6.08
N ALA A 150 6.11 0.93 5.08
CA ALA A 150 6.80 1.75 4.07
C ALA A 150 7.63 2.92 4.64
N TRP A 151 8.11 2.82 5.88
CA TRP A 151 8.73 3.95 6.57
C TRP A 151 10.06 4.40 5.95
N GLY A 152 10.73 3.53 5.18
CA GLY A 152 11.91 3.89 4.39
C GLY A 152 11.58 4.43 2.98
N GLY A 153 10.38 4.14 2.47
CA GLY A 153 9.93 4.59 1.14
C GLY A 153 9.28 5.97 1.17
N ARG A 154 9.00 6.52 0.00
CA ARG A 154 8.26 7.78 -0.19
C ARG A 154 6.90 7.56 -0.83
N GLU A 155 6.64 6.36 -1.32
CA GLU A 155 5.43 5.96 -2.00
C GLU A 155 4.95 4.61 -1.46
N ALA A 156 3.63 4.42 -1.42
CA ALA A 156 2.98 3.14 -1.14
C ALA A 156 1.64 3.05 -1.86
N LEU A 157 1.11 1.84 -1.97
CA LEU A 157 -0.19 1.58 -2.59
C LEU A 157 -1.25 1.29 -1.52
N MET A 158 -2.46 1.74 -1.76
CA MET A 158 -3.66 1.40 -1.02
C MET A 158 -4.69 0.83 -1.99
N ILE A 159 -4.92 -0.47 -1.93
CA ILE A 159 -5.83 -1.18 -2.84
C ILE A 159 -7.20 -1.32 -2.18
N ALA A 160 -8.27 -0.96 -2.88
CA ALA A 160 -9.63 -1.24 -2.44
C ALA A 160 -10.28 -2.29 -3.35
N TYR A 161 -10.75 -3.39 -2.78
CA TYR A 161 -11.63 -4.34 -3.44
C TYR A 161 -13.08 -3.89 -3.25
N VAL A 162 -13.63 -3.18 -4.22
CA VAL A 162 -14.92 -2.50 -4.10
C VAL A 162 -16.07 -3.42 -4.53
N ARG A 163 -17.02 -3.69 -3.64
CA ARG A 163 -18.17 -4.58 -3.90
C ARG A 163 -19.50 -3.85 -4.04
N ASP A 164 -19.59 -2.62 -3.56
CA ASP A 164 -20.83 -1.84 -3.49
C ASP A 164 -20.91 -0.71 -4.53
N GLY A 165 -19.94 -0.62 -5.45
CA GLY A 165 -19.87 0.43 -6.47
C GLY A 165 -19.37 1.79 -5.95
N SER A 166 -18.87 1.85 -4.72
CA SER A 166 -18.22 3.05 -4.17
C SER A 166 -17.03 3.50 -5.02
N THR A 167 -16.82 4.82 -5.10
CA THR A 167 -15.67 5.41 -5.80
C THR A 167 -14.88 6.32 -4.86
N ILE A 168 -13.62 6.60 -5.21
CA ILE A 168 -12.77 7.55 -4.52
C ILE A 168 -13.48 8.91 -4.47
N GLU A 169 -14.04 9.37 -5.58
CA GLU A 169 -14.72 10.66 -5.65
C GLU A 169 -15.96 10.72 -4.76
N THR A 170 -16.75 9.65 -4.69
CA THR A 170 -17.97 9.62 -3.89
C THR A 170 -17.75 9.31 -2.41
N ARG A 171 -16.61 8.70 -2.04
CA ARG A 171 -16.34 8.24 -0.66
C ARG A 171 -15.05 8.81 -0.08
N LEU A 172 -13.90 8.50 -0.67
CA LEU A 172 -12.60 8.82 -0.07
C LEU A 172 -12.31 10.33 -0.07
N THR A 173 -12.55 11.00 -1.20
CA THR A 173 -12.35 12.44 -1.39
C THR A 173 -13.13 13.26 -0.37
N PRO A 174 -14.46 13.13 -0.24
CA PRO A 174 -15.21 13.89 0.76
C PRO A 174 -14.78 13.53 2.19
N TYR A 175 -14.43 12.27 2.47
CA TYR A 175 -13.99 11.88 3.81
C TYR A 175 -12.67 12.51 4.22
N LEU A 176 -11.66 12.51 3.35
CA LEU A 176 -10.37 13.14 3.62
C LEU A 176 -10.44 14.68 3.63
N ALA A 177 -11.45 15.27 2.97
CA ALA A 177 -11.70 16.71 3.00
C ALA A 177 -12.31 17.21 4.32
N LEU A 178 -12.89 16.32 5.15
CA LEU A 178 -13.41 16.70 6.47
C LEU A 178 -12.27 17.23 7.34
N PRO A 179 -12.38 18.41 7.98
CA PRO A 179 -11.27 19.03 8.74
C PRO A 179 -10.65 18.12 9.80
N ALA A 180 -11.48 17.36 10.51
CA ALA A 180 -11.01 16.39 11.50
C ALA A 180 -10.20 15.25 10.86
N GLN A 181 -10.62 14.74 9.71
CA GLN A 181 -9.92 13.65 9.02
C GLN A 181 -8.67 14.13 8.30
N ALA A 182 -8.72 15.31 7.67
CA ALA A 182 -7.53 15.97 7.11
C ALA A 182 -6.43 16.12 8.16
N THR A 183 -6.81 16.46 9.40
CA THR A 183 -5.89 16.54 10.54
C THR A 183 -5.42 15.15 11.00
N ASN A 184 -6.35 14.21 11.23
CA ASN A 184 -6.02 12.86 11.72
C ASN A 184 -5.07 12.09 10.80
N TYR A 185 -5.24 12.28 9.49
CA TYR A 185 -4.42 11.64 8.47
C TYR A 185 -3.36 12.59 7.88
N ALA A 186 -3.14 13.75 8.51
CA ALA A 186 -2.11 14.71 8.14
C ALA A 186 -2.01 14.98 6.62
N VAL A 187 -3.15 15.22 5.98
CA VAL A 187 -3.27 15.38 4.53
C VAL A 187 -2.56 16.66 4.07
N GLU A 188 -1.56 16.51 3.19
CA GLU A 188 -0.84 17.61 2.53
C GLU A 188 -1.38 17.89 1.12
N SER A 189 -1.89 16.86 0.44
CA SER A 189 -2.56 17.00 -0.85
C SER A 189 -3.80 16.12 -0.91
N ALA A 190 -4.91 16.72 -1.37
CA ALA A 190 -6.18 16.04 -1.59
C ALA A 190 -6.05 14.99 -2.70
N PRO A 191 -6.96 13.98 -2.74
CA PRO A 191 -6.97 12.99 -3.81
C PRO A 191 -6.96 13.65 -5.19
N THR A 192 -5.90 13.38 -5.94
CA THR A 192 -5.72 13.84 -7.32
C THR A 192 -5.81 12.64 -8.24
N SER A 193 -6.74 12.64 -9.19
CA SER A 193 -6.91 11.52 -10.11
C SER A 193 -5.62 11.23 -10.89
N LEU A 194 -5.32 9.94 -11.07
CA LEU A 194 -4.16 9.47 -11.84
C LEU A 194 -4.49 9.23 -13.33
N GLY A 195 -5.74 9.44 -13.72
CA GLY A 195 -6.14 9.77 -15.09
C GLY A 195 -5.68 8.84 -16.21
N LEU A 196 -6.33 7.68 -16.39
CA LEU A 196 -6.50 7.02 -17.70
C LEU A 196 -7.85 6.29 -17.87
N GLY A 197 -8.80 6.43 -16.92
CA GLY A 197 -10.19 5.98 -17.08
C GLY A 197 -10.43 4.46 -17.13
N LEU A 198 -9.40 3.64 -16.99
CA LEU A 198 -9.54 2.17 -16.95
C LEU A 198 -9.94 1.66 -15.54
N TYR A 199 -9.62 2.43 -14.50
CA TYR A 199 -9.92 2.12 -13.12
C TYR A 199 -10.00 3.40 -12.28
N ASP A 200 -10.60 3.30 -11.09
CA ASP A 200 -10.72 4.41 -10.17
C ASP A 200 -9.42 4.54 -9.35
N ALA A 201 -8.62 5.55 -9.68
CA ALA A 201 -7.35 5.79 -9.01
C ALA A 201 -7.05 7.26 -8.75
N SER A 202 -6.44 7.49 -7.60
CA SER A 202 -5.98 8.80 -7.17
C SER A 202 -4.71 8.73 -6.35
N ARG A 203 -4.04 9.86 -6.19
CA ARG A 203 -2.90 10.02 -5.30
C ARG A 203 -3.20 11.06 -4.23
N THR A 204 -2.82 10.75 -3.00
CA THR A 204 -2.81 11.70 -1.87
C THR A 204 -1.39 11.84 -1.32
N GLY A 205 -1.15 12.94 -0.61
CA GLY A 205 0.10 13.18 0.12
C GLY A 205 -0.17 13.40 1.60
N HIS A 206 0.69 12.84 2.45
CA HIS A 206 0.51 12.86 3.90
C HIS A 206 1.83 13.09 4.64
N ARG A 207 1.80 13.84 5.75
CA ARG A 207 2.93 13.89 6.68
C ARG A 207 3.01 12.61 7.50
N ARG A 208 4.23 12.29 7.92
CA ARG A 208 4.51 11.18 8.84
C ARG A 208 4.79 11.72 10.24
N SER A 209 4.38 10.96 11.25
CA SER A 209 4.42 11.38 12.66
C SER A 209 5.61 10.84 13.44
N PHE A 210 6.62 10.31 12.76
CA PHE A 210 7.80 9.69 13.37
C PHE A 210 9.09 10.29 12.80
N LEU A 211 10.20 10.07 13.50
CA LEU A 211 11.55 10.43 13.08
C LEU A 211 12.43 9.19 13.09
N TYR A 212 13.42 9.12 12.20
CA TYR A 212 14.41 8.05 12.20
C TYR A 212 15.28 8.15 13.46
N THR A 213 15.16 7.17 14.35
CA THR A 213 15.88 7.16 15.64
C THR A 213 17.38 6.91 15.49
N HIS A 214 17.79 6.35 14.35
CA HIS A 214 19.18 5.99 14.03
C HIS A 214 19.94 7.09 13.28
N THR A 215 19.30 8.23 12.99
CA THR A 215 19.88 9.35 12.24
C THR A 215 19.82 10.61 13.11
N PRO A 216 20.86 11.46 13.12
CA PRO A 216 20.82 12.72 13.85
C PRO A 216 19.98 13.79 13.10
N PRO A 217 19.33 14.73 13.82
CA PRO A 217 18.68 15.88 13.21
C PRO A 217 19.68 16.77 12.43
N PRO A 218 19.25 17.40 11.31
CA PRO A 218 17.90 17.38 10.72
C PRO A 218 17.64 16.22 9.74
N ALA A 219 18.64 15.35 9.49
CA ALA A 219 18.54 14.26 8.51
C ALA A 219 17.62 13.11 8.95
N ASN A 220 17.05 13.19 10.16
CA ASN A 220 16.17 12.18 10.72
C ASN A 220 14.68 12.36 10.37
N ASP A 221 14.34 13.41 9.62
CA ASP A 221 12.99 13.61 9.10
C ASP A 221 12.73 12.66 7.92
N PRO A 222 11.74 11.76 8.00
CA PRO A 222 11.38 10.89 6.88
C PRO A 222 10.71 11.67 5.72
N GLY A 223 10.21 12.88 5.96
CA GLY A 223 9.37 13.61 5.01
C GLY A 223 7.98 12.99 4.82
N GLY A 224 7.21 13.54 3.88
CA GLY A 224 5.88 13.05 3.52
C GLY A 224 5.90 11.72 2.75
N ILE A 225 4.73 11.08 2.65
CA ILE A 225 4.48 9.89 1.84
C ILE A 225 3.34 10.14 0.85
N ALA A 226 3.53 9.71 -0.40
CA ALA A 226 2.48 9.68 -1.40
C ALA A 226 1.79 8.32 -1.39
N LEU A 227 0.47 8.29 -1.24
CA LEU A 227 -0.32 7.07 -1.31
C LEU A 227 -1.09 7.02 -2.61
N TRP A 228 -0.91 5.92 -3.33
CA TRP A 228 -1.63 5.63 -4.57
C TRP A 228 -2.82 4.74 -4.25
N HIS A 229 -4.00 5.30 -4.41
CA HIS A 229 -5.26 4.61 -4.19
C HIS A 229 -5.69 3.92 -5.48
N LEU A 230 -5.80 2.60 -5.45
CA LEU A 230 -6.24 1.78 -6.57
C LEU A 230 -7.55 1.09 -6.17
N TRP A 231 -8.68 1.62 -6.62
CA TRP A 231 -10.01 1.06 -6.33
C TRP A 231 -10.45 0.21 -7.51
N VAL A 232 -10.51 -1.09 -7.28
CA VAL A 232 -10.81 -2.10 -8.30
C VAL A 232 -12.16 -2.75 -8.02
N ASP A 233 -12.92 -3.01 -9.09
CA ASP A 233 -14.28 -3.54 -8.99
C ASP A 233 -14.28 -5.04 -8.66
N ALA A 234 -14.62 -5.36 -7.42
CA ALA A 234 -14.75 -6.71 -6.86
C ALA A 234 -16.22 -7.14 -6.73
N SER A 235 -17.16 -6.43 -7.35
CA SER A 235 -18.58 -6.79 -7.30
C SER A 235 -18.84 -8.12 -8.01
N ALA A 236 -19.87 -8.84 -7.53
CA ALA A 236 -20.38 -10.02 -8.23
C ALA A 236 -20.79 -9.62 -9.66
N ALA A 237 -20.38 -10.43 -10.64
CA ALA A 237 -20.86 -10.23 -12.01
C ALA A 237 -22.39 -10.26 -12.01
N ALA A 238 -23.02 -9.33 -12.74
CA ALA A 238 -24.47 -9.35 -12.91
C ALA A 238 -24.89 -10.73 -13.43
N ALA A 239 -25.85 -11.37 -12.78
CA ALA A 239 -26.47 -12.58 -13.32
C ALA A 239 -27.03 -12.22 -14.69
N THR A 240 -26.48 -12.83 -15.74
CA THR A 240 -26.91 -12.65 -17.13
C THR A 240 -28.15 -13.47 -17.42
#